data_AF-A0A813NBT6-F1
#
_entry.id   AF-A0A813NBT6-F1
#
_cell.length_a   1.000
_cell.length_b   1.000
_cell.length_c   1.000
_cell.angle_alpha   90.00
_cell.angle_beta   90.00
_cell.angle_gamma   90.00
#
_symmetry.space_group_name_H-M   'P 1'
#
loop_
_entity.id
_entity.type
_entity.pdbx_description
1 polymer ?
#
loop_
_entity_poly.entity_id
_entity_poly.type
_entity_poly.pdbx_seq_one_letter_code
_entity_poly.pdbx_strand_id
1 'polypeptide(L)'
;MFFFLAAQSYTKRALIVKGLRRRPKYSFTAIHYRYFHYMVRLEEGPAPGKEGLYGPEWPELNDRLNKRLDRLNNRKLLSTIA
;
A
#
# COMPACT_ATOMS: atom_id res chain seq x y z
N MET A 1 17.21 -0.28 26.28
CA MET A 1 15.77 -0.06 26.02
C MET A 1 15.54 -0.36 24.55
N PHE A 2 14.98 -1.52 24.24
CA PHE A 2 14.74 -1.94 22.85
C PHE A 2 13.47 -1.25 22.34
N PHE A 3 13.57 -0.57 21.20
CA PHE A 3 12.42 0.00 20.50
C PHE A 3 12.02 -0.97 19.38
N PHE A 4 10.76 -1.43 19.39
CA PHE A 4 10.17 -2.23 18.32
C PHE A 4 9.21 -1.35 17.52
N LEU A 5 9.27 -1.46 16.19
CA LEU A 5 8.45 -0.67 15.27
C LEU A 5 7.61 -1.58 14.40
N ALA A 6 6.43 -1.11 14.02
CA ALA A 6 5.62 -1.75 13.00
C ALA A 6 6.18 -1.42 11.61
N ALA A 7 7.04 -2.29 11.07
CA ALA A 7 7.61 -2.13 9.74
C ALA A 7 6.58 -2.41 8.63
N GLN A 8 5.72 -3.39 8.85
CA GLN A 8 4.66 -3.73 7.90
C GLN A 8 3.38 -4.11 8.63
N SER A 9 2.28 -3.47 8.27
CA SER A 9 0.94 -3.85 8.73
C SER A 9 0.07 -4.15 7.52
N TYR A 10 -0.66 -5.27 7.55
CA TYR A 10 -1.65 -5.56 6.52
C TYR A 10 -2.87 -6.27 7.10
N THR A 11 -4.01 -6.05 6.43
CA THR A 11 -5.27 -6.72 6.73
C THR A 11 -5.56 -7.79 5.69
N LYS A 12 -5.97 -8.98 6.14
CA LYS A 12 -6.52 -10.02 5.26
C LYS A 12 -7.96 -10.35 5.62
N ARG A 13 -8.76 -10.64 4.59
CA ARG A 13 -10.11 -11.16 4.77
C ARG A 13 -10.03 -12.57 5.34
N ALA A 14 -10.77 -12.81 6.42
CA ALA A 14 -10.88 -14.11 7.06
C ALA A 14 -12.16 -14.82 6.58
N LEU A 15 -12.64 -15.76 7.39
CA LEU A 15 -13.91 -16.45 7.17
C LEU A 15 -15.07 -15.44 7.04
N ILE A 16 -16.00 -15.73 6.13
CA ILE A 16 -17.25 -14.99 6.00
C ILE A 16 -18.39 -15.94 6.38
N VAL A 17 -19.07 -15.66 7.49
CA VAL A 17 -20.27 -16.41 7.83
C VAL A 17 -21.46 -15.77 7.13
N LYS A 18 -22.23 -16.58 6.40
CA LYS A 18 -23.47 -16.12 5.77
C LYS A 18 -24.64 -16.37 6.71
N GLY A 19 -25.43 -15.33 6.97
CA GLY A 19 -26.69 -15.41 7.69
C GLY A 19 -27.87 -15.02 6.80
N LEU A 20 -29.07 -15.18 7.32
CA LEU A 20 -30.31 -14.82 6.62
C LEU A 20 -31.07 -13.76 7.42
N ARG A 21 -31.33 -12.59 6.82
CA ARG A 21 -32.23 -11.57 7.37
C ARG A 21 -33.61 -11.76 6.79
N ARG A 22 -34.61 -11.95 7.65
CA ARG A 22 -36.02 -11.86 7.23
C ARG A 22 -36.42 -10.39 7.05
N ARG A 23 -37.00 -10.07 5.90
CA ARG A 23 -37.67 -8.80 5.60
C ARG A 23 -39.19 -9.01 5.57
N PRO A 24 -39.99 -7.93 5.58
CA PRO A 24 -41.44 -8.04 5.44
C PRO A 24 -41.86 -8.79 4.17
N LYS A 25 -43.10 -9.28 4.14
CA LYS A 25 -43.70 -9.99 2.99
C LYS A 25 -42.88 -11.21 2.51
N TYR A 26 -42.40 -12.05 3.45
CA TYR A 26 -41.63 -13.27 3.15
C TYR A 26 -40.36 -13.08 2.30
N SER A 27 -39.80 -11.87 2.29
CA SER A 27 -38.54 -11.58 1.60
C SER A 27 -37.35 -11.94 2.49
N PHE A 28 -36.28 -12.46 1.90
CA PHE A 28 -35.04 -12.77 2.60
C PHE A 28 -33.84 -12.04 1.98
N THR A 29 -32.85 -11.71 2.80
CA THR A 29 -31.61 -11.09 2.34
C THR A 29 -30.41 -11.74 3.02
N ALA A 30 -29.39 -12.09 2.26
CA ALA A 30 -28.17 -12.67 2.82
C ALA A 30 -27.36 -11.62 3.60
N ILE A 31 -27.10 -11.88 4.87
CA ILE A 31 -26.15 -11.12 5.68
C ILE A 31 -24.78 -11.77 5.54
N HIS A 32 -23.74 -10.95 5.41
CA HIS A 32 -22.36 -11.43 5.39
C HIS A 32 -21.63 -10.91 6.62
N TYR A 33 -21.41 -11.77 7.62
CA TYR A 33 -20.55 -11.48 8.77
C TYR A 33 -19.10 -11.65 8.32
N ARG A 34 -18.42 -10.53 8.11
CA ARG A 34 -17.04 -10.50 7.59
C ARG A 34 -16.07 -10.38 8.75
N TYR A 35 -15.21 -11.37 8.91
CA TYR A 35 -14.07 -11.29 9.82
C TYR A 35 -12.81 -10.90 9.05
N PHE A 36 -11.90 -10.20 9.72
CA PHE A 36 -10.62 -9.77 9.17
C PHE A 36 -9.51 -10.05 10.18
N HIS A 37 -8.35 -10.43 9.67
CA HIS A 37 -7.13 -10.56 10.46
C HIS A 37 -6.26 -9.33 10.25
N TYR A 38 -5.80 -8.75 11.36
CA TYR A 38 -4.82 -7.69 11.37
C TYR A 38 -3.46 -8.27 11.75
N MET A 39 -2.49 -8.19 10.85
CA MET A 39 -1.15 -8.74 11.04
C MET A 39 -0.13 -7.61 11.05
N VAL A 40 0.80 -7.68 12.01
CA VAL A 40 1.88 -6.71 12.18
C VAL A 40 3.20 -7.45 12.21
N ARG A 41 4.12 -7.06 11.35
CA ARG A 41 5.53 -7.45 11.44
C ARG A 41 6.28 -6.35 12.16
N LEU A 42 6.91 -6.73 13.27
CA LEU A 42 7.76 -5.84 14.04
C LEU A 42 9.21 -5.97 13.58
N GLU A 43 9.90 -4.84 13.48
CA GLU A 43 11.34 -4.77 13.29
C GLU A 43 11.96 -4.03 14.48
N GLU A 44 13.18 -4.43 14.83
CA GLU A 44 13.92 -3.89 15.96
C GLU A 44 14.77 -2.71 15.48
N GLY A 45 14.58 -1.53 16.08
CA GLY A 45 15.32 -0.32 15.69
C GLY A 45 14.61 1.00 16.05
N PRO A 46 15.29 2.15 15.90
CA PRO A 46 14.67 3.47 16.00
C PRO A 46 13.76 3.73 14.80
N ALA A 47 12.65 4.47 15.01
CA ALA A 47 11.68 4.74 13.95
C ALA A 47 12.41 5.31 12.73
N PRO A 48 12.15 4.82 11.50
CA PRO A 48 12.74 5.45 10.33
C PRO A 48 12.40 6.94 10.39
N GLY A 49 13.37 7.79 10.05
CA GLY A 49 13.13 9.24 9.99
C GLY A 49 11.97 9.56 9.05
N LYS A 50 11.49 10.81 9.08
CA LYS A 50 10.36 11.30 8.26
C LYS A 50 10.47 10.99 6.76
N GLU A 51 11.66 10.66 6.26
CA GLU A 51 11.97 10.22 4.90
C GLU A 51 11.20 8.94 4.48
N GLY A 52 10.83 8.07 5.44
CA GLY A 52 10.21 6.78 5.12
C GLY A 52 8.73 6.60 5.47
N LEU A 53 8.12 7.51 6.26
CA LEU A 53 6.82 7.24 6.89
C LEU A 53 5.59 7.77 6.15
N TYR A 54 5.70 8.75 5.25
CA TYR A 54 4.51 9.41 4.70
C TYR A 54 4.65 9.83 3.23
N GLY A 55 4.27 8.90 2.35
CA GLY A 55 4.04 9.19 0.94
C GLY A 55 5.31 9.32 0.11
N PRO A 56 5.18 9.40 -1.23
CA PRO A 56 6.33 9.72 -2.06
C PRO A 56 6.88 11.05 -1.56
N GLU A 57 8.18 11.10 -1.30
CA GLU A 57 8.91 12.37 -1.27
C GLU A 57 8.43 13.14 -2.49
N TRP A 58 7.77 14.28 -2.30
CA TRP A 58 7.61 15.20 -3.40
C TRP A 58 9.04 15.58 -3.73
N PRO A 59 9.65 15.01 -4.80
CA PRO A 59 11.02 15.35 -5.10
C PRO A 59 10.98 16.85 -5.31
N GLU A 60 11.92 17.56 -4.69
CA GLU A 60 12.08 18.98 -4.93
C GLU A 60 12.05 19.21 -6.45
N LEU A 61 11.46 20.32 -6.90
CA LEU A 61 11.23 20.59 -8.33
C LEU A 61 12.49 20.32 -9.19
N ASN A 62 13.66 20.58 -8.61
CA ASN A 62 14.99 20.32 -9.19
C ASN A 62 15.25 18.83 -9.47
N ASP A 63 14.87 17.91 -8.59
CA ASP A 63 15.05 16.47 -8.78
C ASP A 63 14.18 15.91 -9.91
N ARG A 64 12.96 16.46 -10.06
CA ARG A 64 12.09 16.12 -11.20
C ARG A 64 12.67 16.62 -12.52
N LEU A 65 13.25 17.82 -12.50
CA LEU A 65 13.91 18.42 -13.67
C LEU A 65 15.13 17.60 -14.07
N ASN A 66 16.00 17.23 -13.14
CA ASN A 66 17.19 16.43 -13.41
C ASN A 66 16.83 15.06 -13.99
N LYS A 67 15.87 14.33 -13.38
CA LYS A 67 15.34 13.06 -13.95
C LYS A 67 14.70 13.21 -15.33
N ARG A 68 14.17 14.39 -15.66
CA ARG A 68 13.65 14.71 -17.00
C ARG A 68 14.80 14.89 -17.98
N LEU A 69 15.81 15.66 -17.61
CA LEU A 69 17.01 15.91 -18.40
C LEU A 69 17.77 14.62 -18.68
N ASP A 70 17.95 13.75 -17.68
CA ASP A 70 18.62 12.46 -17.83
C ASP A 70 17.91 11.55 -18.85
N ARG A 71 16.57 11.53 -18.85
CA ARG A 71 15.78 10.78 -19.84
C ARG A 71 15.93 11.33 -21.25
N LEU A 72 16.06 12.64 -21.39
CA LEU A 72 16.27 13.30 -22.68
C LEU A 72 17.69 13.07 -23.19
N ASN A 73 18.68 13.08 -22.30
CA ASN A 73 20.09 12.83 -22.63
C ASN A 73 20.33 11.37 -23.01
N ASN A 74 19.72 10.42 -22.29
CA ASN A 74 19.91 8.98 -22.51
C ASN A 74 19.01 8.38 -23.61
N ARG A 75 18.34 9.20 -24.42
CA ARG A 75 17.46 8.69 -25.48
C ARG A 75 18.30 8.04 -26.58
N LYS A 76 18.03 6.76 -26.86
CA LYS A 76 18.62 6.04 -27.99
C LYS A 76 17.81 6.34 -29.27
N LEU A 77 18.51 6.44 -30.40
CA LEU A 77 17.84 6.51 -31.71
C LEU A 77 17.32 5.11 -32.05
N LEU A 78 16.02 5.00 -32.30
CA LEU A 78 15.35 3.71 -32.52
C LEU A 78 15.68 3.06 -33.88
N SER A 79 16.19 3.83 -34.85
CA SER A 79 16.31 3.41 -36.25
C SER A 79 17.72 3.47 -36.83
N THR A 80 18.76 3.47 -35.99
CA THR A 80 20.16 3.40 -36.47
C THR A 80 20.79 2.12 -35.96
N ILE A 81 21.18 1.25 -36.91
CA ILE A 81 22.02 0.07 -36.65
C ILE A 81 23.40 0.60 -36.24
N ALA A 82 23.82 0.28 -35.02
CA ALA A 82 25.19 0.43 -34.57
C ALA A 82 26.10 -0.58 -35.28
#